data_AF-A0A1V2AWJ6-F1
#
_entry.id   AF-A0A1V2AWJ6-F1
#
_cell.length_a   1.000
_cell.length_b   1.000
_cell.length_c   1.000
_cell.angle_alpha   90.00
_cell.angle_beta   90.00
_cell.angle_gamma   90.00
#
_symmetry.space_group_name_H-M   'P 1'
#
loop_
_entity.id
_entity.type
_entity.pdbx_description
1 polymer ?
#
loop_
_entity_poly.entity_id
_entity_poly.type
_entity_poly.pdbx_seq_one_letter_code
_entity_poly.pdbx_strand_id
1 'polypeptide(L)'
;MKFLYLLPFFGILIACGHTSSPPEEVFAFDYELLENLYHQSDSVIVHGDTVETISYSLDTTVIQTGIFAYMQHDFEIYAPPKLIVLTRRAQALKKQGKDATDAFREIVINYPAELEERLYETSDMNDYCQISVNTAMLGAYANEQLKDIDSAINILKPQLDNVESWSSRIHEMYIRLCVERYGKEKVIQELENCRATLAHTDTQPEIAEWAVTVFGARIGDTGMNGMTPEEAEAAIDEIVINDICKLVN
;
A
#
# COMPACT_ATOMS: atom_id res chain seq x y z
N MET A 1 11.87 -59.97 -20.37
CA MET A 1 10.92 -59.19 -19.55
C MET A 1 11.59 -57.85 -19.27
N LYS A 2 11.16 -56.73 -19.90
CA LYS A 2 10.09 -55.81 -19.43
C LYS A 2 10.47 -55.25 -18.04
N PHE A 3 10.69 -53.96 -17.77
CA PHE A 3 10.07 -52.72 -18.27
C PHE A 3 11.02 -51.51 -18.14
N LEU A 4 10.96 -50.61 -19.13
CA LEU A 4 11.35 -49.20 -19.05
C LEU A 4 10.38 -48.44 -18.14
N TYR A 5 10.88 -47.50 -17.33
CA TYR A 5 10.17 -46.25 -17.05
C TYR A 5 11.14 -45.07 -17.18
N LEU A 6 11.01 -44.39 -18.32
CA LEU A 6 11.41 -43.01 -18.54
C LEU A 6 10.61 -42.12 -17.58
N LEU A 7 11.30 -41.35 -16.74
CA LEU A 7 10.72 -40.17 -16.11
C LEU A 7 10.61 -39.07 -17.18
N PRO A 8 9.42 -38.51 -17.45
CA PRO A 8 9.29 -37.34 -18.30
C PRO A 8 9.79 -36.12 -17.53
N PHE A 9 11.00 -35.66 -17.84
CA PHE A 9 11.33 -34.24 -17.70
C PHE A 9 10.44 -33.49 -18.68
N PHE A 10 9.30 -32.98 -18.21
CA PHE A 10 8.58 -31.93 -18.91
C PHE A 10 9.44 -30.66 -18.83
N GLY A 11 10.25 -30.47 -19.87
CA GLY A 11 10.74 -29.16 -20.24
C GLY A 11 9.55 -28.30 -20.65
N ILE A 12 9.27 -27.24 -19.91
CA ILE A 12 8.56 -26.11 -20.48
C ILE A 12 9.59 -25.33 -21.31
N LEU A 13 9.67 -25.73 -22.58
CA LEU A 13 10.18 -24.90 -23.67
C LEU A 13 9.25 -23.68 -23.78
N ILE A 14 9.67 -22.51 -23.28
CA ILE A 14 9.05 -21.25 -23.72
C ILE A 14 9.79 -20.86 -25.00
N ALA A 15 9.19 -21.24 -26.13
CA ALA A 15 9.60 -20.80 -27.45
C ALA A 15 9.41 -19.28 -27.58
N CYS A 16 10.41 -18.62 -28.17
CA CYS A 16 10.33 -17.24 -28.61
C CYS A 16 9.25 -17.04 -29.68
N GLY A 17 8.47 -15.97 -29.50
CA GLY A 17 7.88 -15.19 -30.59
C GLY A 17 6.52 -15.66 -31.07
N HIS A 18 5.45 -15.06 -30.55
CA HIS A 18 4.47 -14.28 -31.31
C HIS A 18 3.64 -13.47 -30.31
N THR A 19 3.26 -12.26 -30.74
CA THR A 19 2.40 -11.34 -30.03
C THR A 19 1.07 -11.99 -29.62
N SER A 20 0.95 -12.42 -28.38
CA SER A 20 -0.34 -12.58 -27.74
C SER A 20 -0.26 -11.88 -26.41
N SER A 21 -1.08 -10.83 -26.26
CA SER A 21 -1.44 -10.30 -24.94
C SER A 21 -1.74 -11.49 -24.02
N PRO A 22 -1.26 -11.48 -22.76
CA PRO A 22 -1.56 -12.58 -21.85
C PRO A 22 -3.08 -12.76 -21.77
N PRO A 23 -3.59 -14.00 -21.85
CA PRO A 23 -5.03 -14.24 -21.86
C PRO A 23 -5.65 -13.67 -20.57
N GLU A 24 -6.82 -13.01 -20.71
CA GLU A 24 -7.58 -12.42 -19.61
C GLU A 24 -7.85 -13.43 -18.47
N GLU A 25 -7.82 -14.73 -18.75
CA GLU A 25 -7.99 -15.82 -17.78
C GLU A 25 -6.86 -15.95 -16.74
N VAL A 26 -5.69 -15.34 -16.93
CA VAL A 26 -4.64 -15.27 -15.88
C VAL A 26 -4.97 -14.21 -14.81
N PHE A 27 -5.98 -13.37 -15.06
CA PHE A 27 -6.36 -12.23 -14.22
C PHE A 27 -7.73 -12.39 -13.54
N ALA A 28 -8.44 -13.51 -13.79
CA ALA A 28 -9.56 -13.96 -12.97
C ALA A 28 -9.02 -14.57 -11.66
N PHE A 29 -8.35 -13.72 -10.90
CA PHE A 29 -7.64 -14.11 -9.70
C PHE A 29 -8.58 -13.80 -8.52
N ASP A 30 -8.99 -14.84 -7.79
CA ASP A 30 -9.91 -14.71 -6.64
C ASP A 30 -9.20 -13.97 -5.50
N TYR A 31 -9.41 -12.66 -5.49
CA TYR A 31 -8.80 -11.75 -4.53
C TYR A 31 -9.35 -11.99 -3.12
N GLU A 32 -10.65 -12.26 -2.99
CA GLU A 32 -11.26 -12.61 -1.71
C GLU A 32 -10.64 -13.89 -1.13
N LEU A 33 -10.34 -14.89 -1.97
CA LEU A 33 -9.64 -16.09 -1.53
C LEU A 33 -8.23 -15.78 -1.00
N LEU A 34 -7.50 -14.83 -1.60
CA LEU A 34 -6.16 -14.48 -1.10
C LEU A 34 -6.15 -13.79 0.24
N GLU A 35 -7.08 -12.87 0.44
CA GLU A 35 -7.21 -12.18 1.72
C GLU A 35 -7.67 -13.15 2.81
N ASN A 36 -8.63 -14.00 2.48
CA ASN A 36 -9.04 -15.09 3.36
C ASN A 36 -7.85 -15.99 3.72
N LEU A 37 -7.02 -16.35 2.73
CA LEU A 37 -5.81 -17.14 2.97
C LEU A 37 -4.81 -16.40 3.87
N TYR A 38 -4.63 -15.09 3.70
CA TYR A 38 -3.73 -14.30 4.53
C TYR A 38 -4.15 -14.32 6.00
N HIS A 39 -5.41 -13.99 6.28
CA HIS A 39 -5.94 -13.91 7.65
C HIS A 39 -6.17 -15.27 8.32
N GLN A 40 -6.27 -16.36 7.55
CA GLN A 40 -6.51 -17.72 8.05
C GLN A 40 -5.30 -18.65 7.86
N SER A 41 -4.14 -18.10 7.53
CA SER A 41 -2.93 -18.87 7.30
C SER A 41 -2.34 -19.46 8.58
N ASP A 42 -1.55 -20.52 8.40
CA ASP A 42 -0.78 -21.11 9.47
C ASP A 42 0.52 -20.30 9.74
N SER A 43 1.04 -19.61 8.72
CA SER A 43 2.22 -18.76 8.84
C SER A 43 2.22 -17.64 7.80
N VAL A 44 2.64 -16.44 8.23
CA VAL A 44 2.99 -15.31 7.37
C VAL A 44 4.48 -15.01 7.54
N ILE A 45 5.23 -15.02 6.45
CA ILE A 45 6.66 -14.71 6.42
C ILE A 45 6.86 -13.44 5.61
N VAL A 46 7.55 -12.48 6.20
CA VAL A 46 7.77 -11.15 5.61
C VAL A 46 9.25 -10.99 5.31
N HIS A 47 9.58 -10.63 4.08
CA HIS A 47 10.95 -10.33 3.69
C HIS A 47 11.01 -9.24 2.62
N GLY A 48 11.62 -8.10 2.96
CA GLY A 48 11.80 -6.99 2.03
C GLY A 48 10.47 -6.48 1.45
N ASP A 49 10.30 -6.62 0.14
CA ASP A 49 9.10 -6.25 -0.61
C ASP A 49 8.15 -7.45 -0.85
N THR A 50 8.28 -8.53 -0.08
CA THR A 50 7.58 -9.79 -0.29
C THR A 50 6.89 -10.27 0.99
N VAL A 51 5.66 -10.75 0.84
CA VAL A 51 4.87 -11.41 1.89
C VAL A 51 4.52 -12.81 1.40
N GLU A 52 4.90 -13.82 2.16
CA GLU A 52 4.60 -15.22 1.90
C GLU A 52 3.61 -15.74 2.93
N THR A 53 2.47 -16.22 2.44
CA THR A 53 1.39 -16.78 3.23
C THR A 53 1.36 -18.29 3.02
N ILE A 54 1.51 -19.06 4.09
CA ILE A 54 1.53 -20.52 4.05
C ILE A 54 0.30 -21.07 4.78
N SER A 55 -0.50 -21.85 4.06
CA SER A 55 -1.59 -22.64 4.62
C SER A 55 -1.28 -24.13 4.45
N TYR A 56 -1.00 -24.81 5.55
CA TYR A 56 -0.82 -26.26 5.60
C TYR A 56 -2.15 -27.00 5.45
N SER A 57 -3.25 -26.42 5.93
CA SER A 57 -4.59 -27.01 5.80
C SER A 57 -5.07 -27.09 4.34
N LEU A 58 -4.64 -26.14 3.51
CA LEU A 58 -4.97 -26.06 2.08
C LEU A 58 -3.80 -26.45 1.17
N ASP A 59 -2.67 -26.88 1.74
CA ASP A 59 -1.43 -27.19 1.01
C ASP A 59 -1.05 -26.11 -0.02
N THR A 60 -1.12 -24.85 0.41
CA THR A 60 -1.01 -23.68 -0.47
C THR A 60 -0.02 -22.67 0.09
N THR A 61 0.80 -22.10 -0.79
CA THR A 61 1.64 -20.93 -0.50
C THR A 61 1.31 -19.82 -1.47
N VAL A 62 1.02 -18.64 -0.94
CA VAL A 62 0.77 -17.41 -1.71
C VAL A 62 1.95 -16.48 -1.49
N ILE A 63 2.44 -15.88 -2.58
CA ILE A 63 3.51 -14.89 -2.51
C ILE A 63 3.00 -13.58 -3.10
N GLN A 64 2.87 -12.55 -2.26
CA GLN A 64 2.63 -11.18 -2.67
C GLN A 64 3.94 -10.40 -2.72
N THR A 65 4.03 -9.43 -3.64
CA THR A 65 5.26 -8.62 -3.81
C THR A 65 4.95 -7.15 -4.13
N GLY A 66 5.87 -6.25 -3.83
CA GLY A 66 5.76 -4.82 -4.16
C GLY A 66 4.61 -4.16 -3.41
N ILE A 67 3.81 -3.33 -4.09
CA ILE A 67 2.74 -2.55 -3.44
C ILE A 67 1.72 -3.40 -2.67
N PHE A 68 1.40 -4.61 -3.15
CA PHE A 68 0.46 -5.48 -2.43
C PHE A 68 1.07 -6.10 -1.17
N ALA A 69 2.34 -6.52 -1.22
CA ALA A 69 3.04 -6.92 0.00
C ALA A 69 3.10 -5.76 1.00
N TYR A 70 3.29 -4.54 0.52
CA TYR A 70 3.31 -3.33 1.33
C TYR A 70 1.97 -3.04 2.01
N MET A 71 0.86 -3.16 1.28
CA MET A 71 -0.50 -2.92 1.79
C MET A 71 -1.01 -4.05 2.70
N GLN A 72 -0.61 -5.30 2.42
CA GLN A 72 -1.10 -6.47 3.16
C GLN A 72 -0.60 -6.53 4.61
N HIS A 73 0.42 -5.73 4.96
CA HIS A 73 0.89 -5.55 6.33
C HIS A 73 -0.10 -4.83 7.24
N ASP A 74 -1.02 -4.08 6.64
CA ASP A 74 -1.75 -3.03 7.32
C ASP A 74 -3.16 -3.52 7.65
N PHE A 75 -3.91 -3.96 6.62
CA PHE A 75 -5.23 -4.58 6.69
C PHE A 75 -5.53 -5.39 5.41
N GLU A 76 -6.72 -6.00 5.34
CA GLU A 76 -7.28 -6.54 4.11
C GLU A 76 -7.23 -5.46 2.99
N ILE A 77 -6.81 -5.82 1.77
CA ILE A 77 -6.67 -4.86 0.65
C ILE A 77 -8.05 -4.40 0.11
N TYR A 78 -8.77 -3.59 0.87
CA TYR A 78 -10.03 -2.97 0.50
C TYR A 78 -9.81 -1.89 -0.57
N ALA A 79 -9.70 -2.25 -1.85
CA ALA A 79 -9.58 -1.31 -2.97
C ALA A 79 -10.49 -1.71 -4.16
N PRO A 80 -10.82 -0.79 -5.08
CA PRO A 80 -11.59 -1.12 -6.28
C PRO A 80 -10.96 -2.28 -7.06
N PRO A 81 -11.70 -3.37 -7.35
CA PRO A 81 -11.16 -4.58 -7.98
C PRO A 81 -10.43 -4.30 -9.29
N LYS A 82 -10.93 -3.35 -10.09
CA LYS A 82 -10.30 -2.96 -11.35
C LYS A 82 -8.89 -2.39 -11.12
N LEU A 83 -8.71 -1.53 -10.13
CA LEU A 83 -7.39 -0.96 -9.82
C LEU A 83 -6.42 -2.04 -9.32
N ILE A 84 -6.91 -3.03 -8.56
CA ILE A 84 -6.11 -4.19 -8.15
C ILE A 84 -5.62 -4.96 -9.39
N VAL A 85 -6.54 -5.31 -10.30
CA VAL A 85 -6.22 -6.06 -11.54
C VAL A 85 -5.22 -5.29 -12.40
N LEU A 86 -5.46 -4.00 -12.63
CA LEU A 86 -4.57 -3.14 -13.41
C LEU A 86 -3.17 -3.05 -12.79
N THR A 87 -3.09 -2.89 -11.47
CA THR A 87 -1.82 -2.81 -10.76
C THR A 87 -1.04 -4.13 -10.84
N ARG A 88 -1.70 -5.27 -10.67
CA ARG A 88 -1.07 -6.60 -10.83
C ARG A 88 -0.54 -6.79 -12.25
N ARG A 89 -1.31 -6.39 -13.26
CA ARG A 89 -0.88 -6.43 -14.67
C ARG A 89 0.36 -5.57 -14.90
N ALA A 90 0.37 -4.33 -14.42
CA ALA A 90 1.50 -3.43 -14.56
C ALA A 90 2.77 -3.98 -13.87
N GLN A 91 2.62 -4.53 -12.65
CA GLN A 91 3.72 -5.18 -11.93
C GLN A 91 4.24 -6.43 -12.67
N ALA A 92 3.35 -7.26 -13.21
CA ALA A 92 3.75 -8.45 -13.97
C ALA A 92 4.56 -8.08 -15.22
N LEU A 93 4.16 -7.02 -15.94
CA LEU A 93 4.93 -6.50 -17.08
C LEU A 93 6.32 -6.02 -16.64
N LYS A 94 6.39 -5.23 -15.56
CA LYS A 94 7.65 -4.74 -15.00
C LYS A 94 8.59 -5.88 -14.60
N LYS A 95 8.08 -6.92 -13.93
CA LYS A 95 8.85 -8.13 -13.56
C LYS A 95 9.41 -8.89 -14.77
N GLN A 96 8.71 -8.86 -15.90
CA GLN A 96 9.16 -9.45 -17.16
C GLN A 96 10.19 -8.57 -17.90
N GLY A 97 10.58 -7.42 -17.34
CA GLY A 97 11.46 -6.45 -17.99
C GLY A 97 10.81 -5.74 -19.17
N LYS A 98 9.48 -5.78 -19.28
CA LYS A 98 8.71 -5.09 -20.32
C LYS A 98 8.42 -3.66 -19.88
N ASP A 99 8.25 -2.77 -20.85
CA ASP A 99 7.73 -1.43 -20.59
C ASP A 99 6.29 -1.54 -20.07
N ALA A 100 6.08 -1.04 -18.86
CA ALA A 100 4.80 -1.04 -18.15
C ALA A 100 4.19 0.38 -18.07
N THR A 101 4.79 1.37 -18.73
CA THR A 101 4.40 2.78 -18.65
C THR A 101 2.91 2.98 -18.96
N ASP A 102 2.42 2.41 -20.07
CA ASP A 102 1.01 2.56 -20.44
C ASP A 102 0.06 1.84 -19.46
N ALA A 103 0.48 0.72 -18.87
CA ALA A 103 -0.30 0.05 -17.84
C ALA A 103 -0.38 0.88 -16.55
N PHE A 104 0.70 1.58 -16.17
CA PHE A 104 0.64 2.51 -15.04
C PHE A 104 -0.20 3.76 -15.34
N ARG A 105 -0.15 4.30 -16.57
CA ARG A 105 -1.03 5.40 -17.00
C ARG A 105 -2.51 5.00 -16.92
N GLU A 106 -2.83 3.76 -17.27
CA GLU A 106 -4.19 3.24 -17.16
C GLU A 106 -4.70 3.29 -15.71
N ILE A 107 -3.87 2.96 -14.72
CA ILE A 107 -4.23 3.07 -13.31
C ILE A 107 -4.49 4.54 -12.93
N VAL A 108 -3.59 5.46 -13.32
CA VAL A 108 -3.74 6.90 -13.01
C VAL A 108 -5.02 7.48 -13.61
N ILE A 109 -5.39 7.08 -14.82
CA ILE A 109 -6.61 7.55 -15.50
C ILE A 109 -7.87 7.03 -14.80
N ASN A 110 -7.87 5.76 -14.37
CA ASN A 110 -9.05 5.15 -13.77
C ASN A 110 -9.20 5.49 -12.27
N TYR A 111 -8.10 5.76 -11.56
CA TYR A 111 -8.09 6.00 -10.11
C TYR A 111 -9.21 6.93 -9.60
N PRO A 112 -9.44 8.14 -10.14
CA PRO A 112 -10.43 9.05 -9.58
C PRO A 112 -11.86 8.51 -9.66
N ALA A 113 -12.22 7.91 -10.79
CA ALA A 113 -13.56 7.41 -11.03
C ALA A 113 -13.86 6.14 -10.20
N GLU A 114 -12.88 5.24 -10.11
CA GLU A 114 -13.03 4.00 -9.34
C GLU A 114 -13.10 4.27 -7.83
N LEU A 115 -12.37 5.29 -7.33
CA LEU A 115 -12.47 5.75 -5.95
C LEU A 115 -13.87 6.31 -5.67
N GLU A 116 -14.35 7.23 -6.51
CA GLU A 116 -15.66 7.85 -6.34
C GLU A 116 -16.80 6.83 -6.34
N GLU A 117 -16.80 5.91 -7.32
CA GLU A 117 -17.79 4.84 -7.42
C GLU A 117 -17.78 3.95 -6.18
N ARG A 118 -16.60 3.50 -5.75
CA ARG A 118 -16.50 2.58 -4.62
C ARG A 118 -16.89 3.23 -3.28
N LEU A 119 -16.55 4.50 -3.09
CA LEU A 119 -16.97 5.25 -1.90
C LEU A 119 -18.47 5.52 -1.89
N TYR A 120 -19.11 5.73 -3.06
CA TYR A 120 -20.56 5.94 -3.16
C TYR A 120 -21.36 4.68 -2.74
N GLU A 121 -20.84 3.49 -3.01
CA GLU A 121 -21.46 2.22 -2.65
C GLU A 121 -21.32 1.86 -1.16
N THR A 122 -20.48 2.60 -0.42
CA THR A 122 -20.08 2.24 0.94
C THR A 122 -20.85 3.08 1.95
N SER A 123 -21.58 2.43 2.85
CA SER A 123 -22.29 3.08 3.95
C SER A 123 -21.61 2.93 5.31
N ASP A 124 -20.61 2.05 5.41
CA ASP A 124 -19.82 1.83 6.62
C ASP A 124 -18.61 2.77 6.64
N MET A 125 -18.40 3.47 7.75
CA MET A 125 -17.34 4.49 7.83
C MET A 125 -15.93 3.87 7.90
N ASN A 126 -15.79 2.68 8.48
CA ASN A 126 -14.50 2.01 8.53
C ASN A 126 -14.12 1.51 7.13
N ASP A 127 -15.06 0.88 6.43
CA ASP A 127 -14.86 0.47 5.03
C ASP A 127 -14.53 1.69 4.16
N TYR A 128 -15.22 2.81 4.36
CA TYR A 128 -14.97 4.06 3.63
C TYR A 128 -13.52 4.52 3.82
N CYS A 129 -13.05 4.56 5.06
CA CYS A 129 -11.70 4.96 5.40
C CYS A 129 -10.64 4.03 4.79
N GLN A 130 -10.83 2.71 4.92
CA GLN A 130 -9.92 1.72 4.35
C GLN A 130 -9.87 1.79 2.82
N ILE A 131 -11.04 1.91 2.16
CA ILE A 131 -11.13 2.09 0.70
C ILE A 131 -10.35 3.32 0.27
N SER A 132 -10.52 4.45 0.97
CA SER A 132 -9.84 5.69 0.64
C SER A 132 -8.32 5.57 0.76
N VAL A 133 -7.81 4.99 1.86
CA VAL A 133 -6.38 4.77 2.09
C VAL A 133 -5.78 3.82 1.06
N ASN A 134 -6.33 2.62 0.90
CA ASN A 134 -5.79 1.59 0.00
C ASN A 134 -5.81 2.05 -1.46
N THR A 135 -6.88 2.71 -1.89
CA THR A 135 -7.01 3.21 -3.26
C THR A 135 -6.02 4.33 -3.54
N ALA A 136 -5.79 5.22 -2.58
CA ALA A 136 -4.79 6.28 -2.68
C ALA A 136 -3.37 5.70 -2.77
N MET A 137 -3.05 4.64 -2.02
CA MET A 137 -1.75 3.95 -2.13
C MET A 137 -1.53 3.37 -3.53
N LEU A 138 -2.54 2.76 -4.15
CA LEU A 138 -2.46 2.28 -5.53
C LEU A 138 -2.28 3.43 -6.53
N GLY A 139 -3.03 4.53 -6.37
CA GLY A 139 -2.93 5.72 -7.22
C GLY A 139 -1.56 6.40 -7.11
N ALA A 140 -1.04 6.55 -5.89
CA ALA A 140 0.28 7.11 -5.64
C ALA A 140 1.39 6.23 -6.19
N TYR A 141 1.27 4.91 -6.03
CA TYR A 141 2.24 3.95 -6.55
C TYR A 141 2.33 4.05 -8.08
N ALA A 142 1.20 4.13 -8.78
CA ALA A 142 1.20 4.29 -10.23
C ALA A 142 1.89 5.59 -10.67
N ASN A 143 1.63 6.72 -10.01
CA ASN A 143 2.30 8.00 -10.30
C ASN A 143 3.81 7.94 -10.01
N GLU A 144 4.22 7.29 -8.93
CA GLU A 144 5.63 7.05 -8.63
C GLU A 144 6.33 6.23 -9.73
N GLN A 145 5.68 5.17 -10.23
CA GLN A 145 6.24 4.38 -11.33
C GLN A 145 6.38 5.19 -12.63
N LEU A 146 5.53 6.20 -12.82
CA LEU A 146 5.60 7.17 -13.92
C LEU A 146 6.55 8.35 -13.66
N LYS A 147 7.22 8.39 -12.51
CA LYS A 147 8.10 9.47 -12.06
C LYS A 147 7.40 10.82 -11.86
N ASP A 148 6.09 10.80 -11.65
CA ASP A 148 5.31 11.96 -11.21
C ASP A 148 5.17 11.98 -9.68
N ILE A 149 6.28 12.33 -9.02
CA ILE A 149 6.38 12.28 -7.55
C ILE A 149 5.47 13.31 -6.88
N ASP A 150 5.28 14.49 -7.49
CA ASP A 150 4.40 15.52 -6.93
C ASP A 150 2.94 15.05 -6.92
N SER A 151 2.47 14.39 -7.99
CA SER A 151 1.13 13.78 -8.02
C SER A 151 1.00 12.64 -7.01
N ALA A 152 2.01 11.78 -6.87
CA ALA A 152 2.01 10.71 -5.88
C ALA A 152 1.86 11.25 -4.44
N ILE A 153 2.65 12.27 -4.09
CA ILE A 153 2.56 12.95 -2.79
C ILE A 153 1.16 13.55 -2.59
N ASN A 154 0.64 14.26 -3.58
CA ASN A 154 -0.65 14.95 -3.45
C ASN A 154 -1.85 13.99 -3.33
N ILE A 155 -1.76 12.78 -3.87
CA ILE A 155 -2.78 11.73 -3.68
C ILE A 155 -2.78 11.24 -2.23
N LEU A 156 -1.61 11.07 -1.61
CA LEU A 156 -1.51 10.54 -0.25
C LEU A 156 -1.86 11.57 0.82
N LYS A 157 -1.53 12.86 0.60
CA LYS A 157 -1.71 13.94 1.58
C LYS A 157 -3.06 13.95 2.31
N PRO A 158 -4.22 13.83 1.64
CA PRO A 158 -5.52 13.88 2.32
C PRO A 158 -5.81 12.65 3.17
N GLN A 159 -5.04 11.58 3.02
CA GLN A 159 -5.28 10.28 3.66
C GLN A 159 -4.42 10.05 4.91
N LEU A 160 -3.39 10.89 5.16
CA LEU A 160 -2.47 10.67 6.28
C LEU A 160 -3.08 11.01 7.65
N ASP A 161 -4.24 11.67 7.63
CA ASP A 161 -5.04 12.08 8.78
C ASP A 161 -6.28 11.19 8.96
N ASN A 162 -6.26 10.03 8.31
CA ASN A 162 -7.32 9.05 8.39
C ASN A 162 -7.06 8.09 9.57
N VAL A 163 -8.10 7.69 10.31
CA VAL A 163 -7.97 6.74 11.44
C VAL A 163 -7.33 5.41 11.03
N GLU A 164 -7.61 4.94 9.81
CA GLU A 164 -7.06 3.70 9.26
C GLU A 164 -5.61 3.89 8.76
N SER A 165 -5.12 5.13 8.70
CA SER A 165 -3.77 5.43 8.20
C SER A 165 -2.66 5.03 9.18
N TRP A 166 -2.89 5.02 10.49
CA TRP A 166 -1.81 4.82 11.47
C TRP A 166 -1.35 3.39 11.62
N SER A 167 -2.28 2.46 11.47
CA SER A 167 -1.98 1.04 11.34
C SER A 167 -1.52 0.69 9.92
N SER A 168 -1.37 1.68 9.04
CA SER A 168 -0.91 1.48 7.68
C SER A 168 0.47 2.07 7.40
N ARG A 169 1.15 1.51 6.42
CA ARG A 169 2.43 2.04 5.93
C ARG A 169 2.25 3.23 4.99
N ILE A 170 1.06 3.83 4.87
CA ILE A 170 0.86 5.01 4.02
C ILE A 170 1.76 6.19 4.41
N HIS A 171 2.02 6.39 5.71
CA HIS A 171 2.95 7.40 6.21
C HIS A 171 4.38 7.11 5.75
N GLU A 172 4.81 5.86 5.78
CA GLU A 172 6.13 5.45 5.26
C GLU A 172 6.24 5.74 3.76
N MET A 173 5.19 5.42 2.98
CA MET A 173 5.17 5.67 1.55
C MET A 173 5.27 7.16 1.26
N TYR A 174 4.50 7.96 1.98
CA TYR A 174 4.53 9.42 1.89
C TYR A 174 5.93 9.98 2.17
N ILE A 175 6.54 9.57 3.26
CA ILE A 175 7.85 10.08 3.69
C ILE A 175 8.95 9.65 2.71
N ARG A 176 8.90 8.42 2.20
CA ARG A 176 9.80 7.95 1.14
C ARG A 176 9.68 8.80 -0.12
N LEU A 177 8.47 9.16 -0.54
CA LEU A 177 8.24 10.05 -1.68
C LEU A 177 8.74 11.47 -1.40
N CYS A 178 8.57 11.97 -0.19
CA CYS A 178 9.15 13.25 0.24
C CYS A 178 10.68 13.22 0.19
N VAL A 179 11.33 12.11 0.56
CA VAL A 179 12.79 11.94 0.45
C VAL A 179 13.21 11.97 -1.02
N GLU A 180 12.51 11.26 -1.91
CA GLU A 180 12.77 11.30 -3.36
C GLU A 180 12.61 12.72 -3.93
N ARG A 181 11.60 13.48 -3.44
CA ARG A 181 11.27 14.81 -3.95
C ARG A 181 12.14 15.95 -3.43
N TYR A 182 12.47 15.92 -2.14
CA TYR A 182 13.06 17.04 -1.40
C TYR A 182 14.47 16.74 -0.89
N GLY A 183 14.88 15.48 -0.91
CA GLY A 183 16.15 15.01 -0.35
C GLY A 183 16.07 14.71 1.14
N LYS A 184 16.86 13.71 1.55
CA LYS A 184 16.90 13.16 2.93
C LYS A 184 17.08 14.24 4.01
N GLU A 185 18.05 15.14 3.84
CA GLU A 185 18.36 16.18 4.85
C GLU A 185 17.18 17.12 5.11
N LYS A 186 16.45 17.51 4.06
CA LYS A 186 15.30 18.39 4.18
C LYS A 186 14.13 17.70 4.86
N VAL A 187 13.93 16.41 4.60
CA VAL A 187 12.91 15.61 5.28
C VAL A 187 13.21 15.47 6.77
N ILE A 188 14.47 15.20 7.14
CA ILE A 188 14.88 15.14 8.55
C ILE A 188 14.58 16.47 9.25
N GLN A 189 14.95 17.60 8.64
CA GLN A 189 14.67 18.92 9.20
C GLN A 189 13.16 19.19 9.35
N GLU A 190 12.35 18.80 8.39
CA GLU A 190 10.89 18.97 8.48
C GLU A 190 10.32 18.15 9.66
N LEU A 191 10.76 16.90 9.80
CA LEU A 191 10.31 16.00 10.88
C LEU A 191 10.76 16.48 12.26
N GLU A 192 11.98 16.98 12.41
CA GLU A 192 12.45 17.56 13.68
C GLU A 192 11.66 18.81 14.09
N ASN A 193 11.14 19.57 13.10
CA ASN A 193 10.43 20.83 13.36
C ASN A 193 8.90 20.66 13.44
N CYS A 194 8.34 19.52 13.05
CA CYS A 194 6.88 19.35 12.95
C CYS A 194 6.17 19.46 14.32
N ARG A 195 6.88 19.25 15.44
CA ARG A 195 6.36 19.51 16.79
C ARG A 195 5.76 20.91 16.94
N ALA A 196 6.34 21.93 16.29
CA ALA A 196 5.84 23.30 16.36
C ALA A 196 4.43 23.46 15.76
N THR A 197 3.96 22.46 15.02
CA THR A 197 2.64 22.43 14.37
C THR A 197 1.65 21.51 15.08
N LEU A 198 2.00 20.97 16.25
CA LEU A 198 1.12 20.13 17.04
C LEU A 198 -0.19 20.86 17.34
N ALA A 199 -1.30 20.26 16.95
CA ALA A 199 -2.64 20.74 17.24
C ALA A 199 -3.57 19.58 17.61
N HIS A 200 -4.48 19.84 18.53
CA HIS A 200 -5.57 18.93 18.89
C HIS A 200 -6.82 19.34 18.12
N THR A 201 -7.56 18.38 17.57
CA THR A 201 -8.89 18.65 17.02
C THR A 201 -9.92 18.73 18.14
N ASP A 202 -10.48 19.91 18.33
CA ASP A 202 -11.59 20.14 19.28
C ASP A 202 -12.95 19.65 18.75
N THR A 203 -12.94 18.65 17.86
CA THR A 203 -14.15 17.99 17.36
C THR A 203 -14.63 16.91 18.34
N GLN A 204 -15.74 16.24 18.02
CA GLN A 204 -16.40 15.26 18.89
C GLN A 204 -15.37 14.28 19.52
N PRO A 205 -15.53 13.88 20.80
CA PRO A 205 -14.52 13.08 21.51
C PRO A 205 -14.12 11.78 20.81
N GLU A 206 -14.98 11.20 19.98
CA GLU A 206 -14.68 9.97 19.22
C GLU A 206 -13.70 10.19 18.05
N ILE A 207 -13.49 11.43 17.63
CA ILE A 207 -12.63 11.84 16.49
C ILE A 207 -11.65 12.98 16.86
N ALA A 208 -11.64 13.40 18.13
CA ALA A 208 -10.61 14.25 18.66
C ALA A 208 -9.28 13.51 18.52
N GLU A 209 -8.25 14.14 18.00
CA GLU A 209 -6.95 13.53 17.77
C GLU A 209 -5.86 14.60 17.87
N TRP A 210 -4.65 14.16 18.21
CA TRP A 210 -3.47 14.99 18.09
C TRP A 210 -2.87 14.81 16.70
N ALA A 211 -2.49 15.91 16.06
CA ALA A 211 -1.90 15.87 14.73
C ALA A 211 -0.76 16.87 14.59
N VAL A 212 0.16 16.55 13.69
CA VAL A 212 1.26 17.42 13.25
C VAL A 212 1.17 17.67 11.75
N THR A 213 1.90 18.66 11.27
CA THR A 213 2.04 18.95 9.85
C THR A 213 3.44 18.64 9.37
N VAL A 214 3.55 17.82 8.33
CA VAL A 214 4.81 17.49 7.65
C VAL A 214 4.64 17.79 6.16
N PHE A 215 5.43 18.70 5.59
CA PHE A 215 5.32 19.18 4.20
C PHE A 215 3.88 19.57 3.79
N GLY A 216 3.15 20.18 4.73
CA GLY A 216 1.77 20.62 4.53
C GLY A 216 0.73 19.49 4.55
N ALA A 217 1.11 18.25 4.87
CA ALA A 217 0.18 17.17 5.15
C ALA A 217 -0.09 17.09 6.65
N ARG A 218 -1.36 17.04 7.04
CA ARG A 218 -1.75 16.75 8.42
C ARG A 218 -1.59 15.24 8.64
N ILE A 219 -0.88 14.87 9.70
CA ILE A 219 -0.63 13.49 10.11
C ILE A 219 -1.18 13.39 11.53
N GLY A 220 -2.33 12.71 11.67
CA GLY A 220 -3.00 12.47 12.95
C GLY A 220 -2.46 11.24 13.68
N ASP A 221 -2.87 11.07 14.94
CA ASP A 221 -2.73 9.84 15.72
C ASP A 221 -3.82 9.79 16.82
N THR A 222 -4.78 8.86 16.71
CA THR A 222 -5.79 8.62 17.77
C THR A 222 -5.33 7.64 18.85
N GLY A 223 -4.13 7.07 18.74
CA GLY A 223 -3.44 6.47 19.87
C GLY A 223 -3.26 7.46 21.03
N MET A 224 -3.29 8.76 20.73
CA MET A 224 -3.24 9.85 21.69
C MET A 224 -4.62 10.31 22.21
N ASN A 225 -5.70 9.61 21.89
CA ASN A 225 -7.03 10.01 22.34
C ASN A 225 -7.16 9.92 23.86
N GLY A 226 -7.46 11.06 24.48
CA GLY A 226 -7.55 11.19 25.93
C GLY A 226 -6.23 11.51 26.63
N MET A 227 -5.13 11.71 25.89
CA MET A 227 -3.87 12.22 26.43
C MET A 227 -3.97 13.70 26.78
N THR A 228 -3.29 14.12 27.84
CA THR A 228 -3.06 15.55 28.10
C THR A 228 -2.12 16.15 27.04
N PRO A 229 -2.08 17.48 26.88
CA PRO A 229 -1.13 18.12 25.96
C PRO A 229 0.33 17.70 26.19
N GLU A 230 0.74 17.52 27.45
CA GLU A 230 2.09 17.09 27.80
C GLU A 230 2.37 15.62 27.41
N GLU A 231 1.37 14.75 27.54
CA GLU A 231 1.45 13.35 27.13
C GLU A 231 1.49 13.23 25.60
N ALA A 232 0.69 14.02 24.89
CA ALA A 232 0.71 14.06 23.43
C ALA A 232 2.03 14.60 22.88
N GLU A 233 2.60 15.65 23.50
CA GLU A 233 3.90 16.17 23.10
C GLU A 233 5.02 15.11 23.27
N ALA A 234 4.94 14.28 24.32
CA ALA A 234 5.89 13.19 24.53
C ALA A 234 5.69 12.01 23.54
N ALA A 235 4.44 11.68 23.20
CA ALA A 235 4.13 10.61 22.26
C ALA A 235 4.56 10.93 20.81
N ILE A 236 4.55 12.20 20.40
CA ILE A 236 5.09 12.65 19.11
C ILE A 236 6.57 12.30 18.94
N ASP A 237 7.35 12.35 20.03
CA ASP A 237 8.76 11.96 19.98
C ASP A 237 8.91 10.49 19.63
N GLU A 238 8.03 9.62 20.13
CA GLU A 238 8.07 8.19 19.83
C GLU A 238 7.57 7.87 18.42
N ILE A 239 6.43 8.44 18.02
CA ILE A 239 5.70 8.00 16.81
C ILE A 239 6.16 8.78 15.58
N VAL A 240 6.12 10.10 15.62
CA VAL A 240 6.41 10.92 14.45
C VAL A 240 7.91 11.11 14.32
N ILE A 241 8.62 11.44 15.38
CA ILE A 241 10.04 11.77 15.26
C ILE A 241 10.86 10.48 15.21
N ASN A 242 10.70 9.55 16.15
CA ASN A 242 11.56 8.36 16.17
C ASN A 242 11.19 7.33 15.10
N ASP A 243 9.91 6.97 14.92
CA ASP A 243 9.55 5.94 13.92
C ASP A 243 9.64 6.45 12.49
N ILE A 244 9.18 7.67 12.19
CA ILE A 244 9.36 8.22 10.83
C ILE A 244 10.83 8.51 10.52
N CYS A 245 11.64 9.02 11.47
CA CYS A 245 13.06 9.21 11.20
C CYS A 245 13.82 7.88 11.02
N LYS A 246 13.37 6.77 11.62
CA LYS A 246 13.93 5.43 11.33
C LYS A 246 13.74 5.04 9.86
N LEU A 247 12.63 5.46 9.23
CA LEU A 247 12.36 5.19 7.81
C LEU A 247 13.29 5.98 6.87
N VAL A 248 13.92 7.02 7.39
CA VAL A 248 14.82 7.90 6.65
C VAL A 248 16.28 7.50 6.83
N ASN A 249 16.66 6.87 7.96
CA ASN A 249 18.04 6.57 8.34
C ASN A 249 18.61 5.31 7.69
#